data_AF-A0A1C3L1B3-F1
#
_entry.id   AF-A0A1C3L1B3-F1
#
_cell.length_a   1.000
_cell.length_b   1.000
_cell.length_c   1.000
_cell.angle_alpha   90.00
_cell.angle_beta   90.00
_cell.angle_gamma   90.00
#
_symmetry.space_group_name_H-M   'P 1'
#
loop_
_entity.id
_entity.type
_entity.pdbx_description
1 polymer ?
#
loop_
_entity_poly.entity_id
_entity_poly.type
_entity_poly.pdbx_seq_one_letter_code
_entity_poly.pdbx_strand_id
1 'polypeptide(L)'
;MKKAEDKIYHEIHNEEEYKKLFDEKNDILYIIDVYTKWCGPCLFTFEIINKIYKSYCTFSQSVKIFAVCAQTIASLKNYDNNSKPFYIILKNGEIIGQIIGCNTPHIFSLIDEHLENKLN
;
A
#
# COMPACT_ATOMS: atom_id res chain seq x y z
N MET A 1 -15.06 12.77 22.65
CA MET A 1 -13.79 12.71 21.91
C MET A 1 -13.76 11.41 21.12
N LYS A 2 -14.03 11.45 19.81
CA LYS A 2 -13.75 10.30 18.94
C LYS A 2 -12.23 10.18 18.88
N LYS A 3 -11.67 9.03 19.28
CA LYS A 3 -10.26 8.72 19.01
C LYS A 3 -10.06 8.90 17.51
N ALA A 4 -9.04 9.64 17.08
CA ALA A 4 -8.60 9.56 15.70
C ALA A 4 -8.26 8.09 15.47
N GLU A 5 -9.02 7.40 14.64
CA GLU A 5 -8.74 6.03 14.29
C GLU A 5 -7.36 6.01 13.64
N ASP A 6 -6.41 5.29 14.22
CA ASP A 6 -5.05 5.18 13.69
C ASP A 6 -5.16 4.70 12.24
N LYS A 7 -4.76 5.57 11.30
CA LYS A 7 -4.78 5.23 9.87
C LYS A 7 -3.90 4.00 9.66
N ILE A 8 -4.45 2.96 9.01
CA ILE A 8 -3.69 1.73 8.68
C ILE A 8 -2.61 1.96 7.61
N TYR A 9 -2.63 3.13 6.96
CA TYR A 9 -1.71 3.50 5.90
C TYR A 9 -0.89 4.74 6.28
N HIS A 10 0.32 4.82 5.74
CA HIS A 10 1.20 5.97 5.84
C HIS A 10 1.13 6.81 4.56
N GLU A 11 1.07 8.12 4.69
CA GLU A 11 1.09 9.02 3.53
C GLU A 11 2.53 9.36 3.15
N ILE A 12 2.82 9.33 1.85
CA ILE A 12 4.10 9.75 1.27
C ILE A 12 3.86 11.03 0.50
N HIS A 13 4.62 12.07 0.83
CA HIS A 13 4.36 13.42 0.34
C HIS A 13 5.36 13.91 -0.70
N ASN A 14 6.55 13.29 -0.78
CA ASN A 14 7.62 13.72 -1.67
C ASN A 14 8.43 12.56 -2.26
N GLU A 15 9.19 12.88 -3.31
CA GLU A 15 10.00 11.93 -4.08
C GLU A 15 11.05 11.22 -3.21
N GLU A 16 11.64 11.90 -2.22
CA GLU A 16 12.67 11.31 -1.37
C GLU A 16 12.10 10.22 -0.47
N GLU A 17 10.95 10.46 0.16
CA GLU A 17 10.22 9.46 0.94
C GLU A 17 9.79 8.28 0.07
N TYR A 18 9.30 8.54 -1.15
CA TYR A 18 8.93 7.48 -2.08
C TYR A 18 10.12 6.59 -2.45
N LYS A 19 11.28 7.19 -2.74
CA LYS A 19 12.52 6.44 -3.07
C LYS A 19 13.04 5.61 -1.90
N LYS A 20 12.93 6.11 -0.66
CA LYS A 20 13.36 5.37 0.54
C LYS A 20 12.65 4.01 0.68
N LEU A 21 11.42 3.87 0.19
CA LEU A 21 10.72 2.58 0.18
C LEU A 21 11.50 1.48 -0.57
N PHE A 22 12.28 1.86 -1.59
CA PHE A 22 13.07 0.95 -2.42
C PHE A 22 14.45 0.64 -1.83
N ASP A 23 14.95 1.51 -0.96
CA ASP A 23 16.22 1.32 -0.25
C ASP A 23 16.06 0.33 0.91
N GLU A 24 14.85 0.16 1.41
CA GLU A 24 14.54 -0.78 2.49
C GLU A 24 14.58 -2.24 2.01
N LYS A 25 15.73 -2.88 2.21
CA LYS A 25 15.95 -4.31 1.96
C LYS A 25 15.51 -5.14 3.17
N ASN A 26 14.19 -5.25 3.35
CA ASN A 26 13.58 -6.06 4.38
C ASN A 26 12.53 -7.01 3.81
N ASP A 27 12.11 -7.97 4.62
CA ASP A 27 11.07 -8.94 4.26
C ASP A 27 9.68 -8.45 4.73
N ILE A 28 9.37 -7.19 4.49
CA ILE A 28 8.05 -6.60 4.71
C ILE A 28 7.40 -6.37 3.34
N LEU A 29 6.14 -6.75 3.19
CA LEU A 29 5.36 -6.50 1.99
C LEU A 29 4.77 -5.08 2.02
N TYR A 30 5.11 -4.28 1.02
CA TYR A 30 4.60 -2.91 0.89
C TYR A 30 3.50 -2.86 -0.17
N ILE A 31 2.33 -2.37 0.24
CA ILE A 31 1.18 -2.11 -0.63
C ILE A 31 1.08 -0.61 -0.81
N ILE A 32 1.43 -0.11 -2.00
CA ILE A 32 1.51 1.31 -2.28
C ILE A 32 0.32 1.71 -3.16
N ASP A 33 -0.67 2.38 -2.60
CA ASP A 33 -1.79 2.98 -3.32
C ASP A 33 -1.36 4.30 -3.97
N VAL A 34 -1.27 4.28 -5.29
CA VAL A 34 -0.93 5.45 -6.10
C VAL A 34 -2.22 6.10 -6.58
N TYR A 35 -2.53 7.25 -5.99
CA TYR A 35 -3.78 7.97 -6.20
C TYR A 35 -3.54 9.36 -6.82
N THR A 36 -4.62 10.04 -7.19
CA THR A 36 -4.60 11.42 -7.71
C THR A 36 -5.34 12.34 -6.75
N LYS A 37 -5.02 13.65 -6.71
CA LYS A 37 -5.63 14.58 -5.73
C LYS A 37 -7.16 14.61 -5.77
N TRP A 38 -7.74 14.31 -6.92
CA TRP A 38 -9.18 14.36 -7.15
C TRP A 38 -9.91 13.06 -6.79
N CYS A 39 -9.25 11.89 -6.81
CA CYS A 39 -9.86 10.63 -6.35
C CYS A 39 -9.49 10.31 -4.90
N GLY A 40 -8.35 10.79 -4.42
CA GLY A 40 -7.82 10.45 -3.09
C GLY A 40 -7.42 8.98 -2.97
N PRO A 41 -6.82 8.59 -1.83
CA PRO A 41 -6.50 7.20 -1.57
C PRO A 41 -7.78 6.35 -1.46
N CYS A 42 -7.66 5.07 -1.80
CA CYS A 42 -8.78 4.14 -1.77
C CYS A 42 -9.10 3.69 -0.33
N LEU A 43 -9.83 4.54 0.40
CA LEU A 43 -10.22 4.29 1.80
C LEU A 43 -10.98 2.98 1.98
N PHE A 44 -11.82 2.60 1.01
CA PHE A 44 -12.59 1.36 1.06
C PHE A 44 -11.70 0.11 1.14
N THR A 45 -10.67 0.03 0.30
CA THR A 45 -9.71 -1.09 0.34
C THR A 45 -9.00 -1.15 1.70
N PHE A 46 -8.59 0.00 2.23
CA PHE A 46 -7.90 0.08 3.51
C PHE A 46 -8.79 -0.30 4.70
N GLU A 47 -10.06 0.09 4.68
CA GLU A 47 -11.03 -0.31 5.69
C GLU A 47 -11.26 -1.83 5.72
N ILE A 48 -11.33 -2.47 4.55
CA ILE A 48 -11.50 -3.93 4.49
C ILE A 48 -10.22 -4.64 4.96
N ILE A 49 -9.04 -4.20 4.52
CA ILE A 49 -7.75 -4.75 4.99
C ILE A 49 -7.68 -4.63 6.52
N ASN A 50 -8.00 -3.45 7.07
CA ASN A 50 -8.03 -3.26 8.51
C ASN A 50 -9.03 -4.22 9.18
N LYS A 51 -10.24 -4.34 8.65
CA LYS A 51 -11.26 -5.23 9.24
C LYS A 51 -10.82 -6.70 9.27
N ILE A 52 -10.12 -7.17 8.24
CA ILE A 52 -9.68 -8.56 8.14
C ILE A 52 -8.44 -8.80 9.00
N TYR A 53 -7.42 -7.95 8.88
CA TYR A 53 -6.10 -8.24 9.43
C TYR A 53 -5.76 -7.54 10.75
N LYS A 54 -6.62 -6.65 11.27
CA LYS A 54 -6.36 -5.89 12.51
C LYS A 54 -6.02 -6.76 13.72
N SER A 55 -6.56 -7.98 13.79
CA SER A 55 -6.30 -8.91 14.89
C SER A 55 -5.05 -9.78 14.69
N TYR A 56 -4.41 -9.70 13.51
CA TYR A 56 -3.25 -10.50 13.16
C TYR A 56 -1.97 -9.72 13.50
N CYS A 57 -1.35 -10.01 14.64
CA CYS A 57 -0.10 -9.34 15.03
C CYS A 57 0.98 -9.44 13.93
N THR A 58 1.08 -10.60 13.28
CA THR A 58 2.01 -10.85 12.17
C THR A 58 1.79 -9.90 10.99
N PHE A 59 0.54 -9.50 10.72
CA PHE A 59 0.22 -8.54 9.66
C PHE A 59 0.90 -7.20 9.92
N SER A 60 0.73 -6.62 11.12
CA SER A 60 1.33 -5.34 11.47
C SER A 60 2.87 -5.32 11.43
N GLN A 61 3.49 -6.49 11.55
CA GLN A 61 4.96 -6.65 11.49
C GLN A 61 5.47 -6.91 10.08
N SER A 62 4.63 -7.49 9.20
CA SER A 62 5.04 -8.03 7.91
C SER A 62 4.42 -7.30 6.71
N VAL A 63 3.43 -6.43 6.93
CA VAL A 63 2.78 -5.67 5.86
C VAL A 63 2.69 -4.20 6.25
N LYS A 64 3.07 -3.31 5.32
CA LYS A 64 2.86 -1.86 5.45
C LYS A 64 2.09 -1.34 4.25
N ILE A 65 1.18 -0.42 4.51
CA ILE A 65 0.37 0.22 3.47
C ILE A 65 0.80 1.68 3.35
N PHE A 66 1.00 2.13 2.11
CA PHE A 66 1.36 3.51 1.79
C PHE A 66 0.34 4.10 0.83
N ALA A 67 0.06 5.39 0.99
CA ALA A 67 -0.74 6.17 0.07
C ALA A 67 0.13 7.28 -0.54
N VAL A 68 0.17 7.34 -1.86
CA VAL A 68 1.09 8.21 -2.61
C VAL A 68 0.32 8.96 -3.68
N CYS A 69 0.43 10.29 -3.67
CA CYS A 69 -0.19 11.09 -4.72
C CYS A 69 0.72 11.15 -5.96
N ALA A 70 0.26 10.63 -7.10
CA ALA A 70 0.99 10.67 -8.37
C ALA A 70 1.41 12.09 -8.79
N GLN A 71 0.65 13.10 -8.35
CA GLN A 71 0.89 14.51 -8.65
C GLN A 71 1.99 15.16 -7.81
N THR A 72 2.40 14.53 -6.70
CA THR A 72 3.45 15.04 -5.82
C THR A 72 4.79 14.32 -6.03
N ILE A 73 4.79 13.20 -6.75
CA ILE A 73 5.96 12.35 -6.99
C ILE A 73 6.33 12.41 -8.48
N ALA A 74 7.52 12.89 -8.80
CA ALA A 74 7.97 13.07 -10.17
C ALA A 74 8.03 11.73 -10.93
N SER A 75 8.46 10.66 -10.26
CA SER A 75 8.54 9.31 -10.84
C SER A 75 7.17 8.68 -11.13
N LEU A 76 6.08 9.22 -10.56
CA LEU A 76 4.73 8.70 -10.73
C LEU A 76 3.86 9.56 -11.65
N LYS A 77 4.41 10.58 -12.33
CA LYS A 77 3.64 11.49 -13.20
C LYS A 77 2.83 10.77 -14.29
N ASN A 78 3.29 9.62 -14.76
CA ASN A 78 2.56 8.81 -15.76
C ASN A 78 1.20 8.30 -15.25
N TYR A 79 0.96 8.35 -13.93
CA TYR A 79 -0.28 7.92 -13.28
C TYR A 79 -1.21 9.08 -12.88
N ASP A 80 -0.87 10.34 -13.19
CA ASP A 80 -1.66 11.55 -12.82
C ASP A 80 -3.10 11.54 -13.40
N ASN A 81 -3.29 10.87 -14.55
CA ASN A 81 -4.60 10.80 -15.20
C ASN A 81 -5.38 9.51 -14.88
N ASN A 82 -4.90 8.68 -13.94
CA ASN A 82 -5.61 7.45 -13.60
C ASN A 82 -6.84 7.73 -12.72
N SER A 83 -7.98 7.22 -13.18
CA SER A 83 -9.28 7.31 -12.51
C SER A 83 -9.65 6.10 -11.66
N LYS A 84 -8.81 5.07 -11.71
CA LYS A 84 -9.01 3.80 -11.03
C LYS A 84 -7.90 3.59 -9.99
N PRO A 85 -8.18 2.86 -8.89
CA PRO A 85 -7.15 2.47 -7.95
C PRO A 85 -5.97 1.82 -8.66
N PHE A 86 -4.76 2.14 -8.24
CA PHE A 86 -3.55 1.55 -8.78
C PHE A 86 -2.60 1.25 -7.63
N TYR A 87 -2.25 -0.02 -7.47
CA TYR A 87 -1.38 -0.46 -6.39
C TYR A 87 -0.07 -0.97 -6.95
N ILE A 88 1.03 -0.55 -6.34
CA ILE A 88 2.36 -1.14 -6.55
C ILE A 88 2.64 -2.04 -5.36
N ILE A 89 3.03 -3.29 -5.65
CA ILE A 89 3.42 -4.26 -4.64
C ILE A 89 4.94 -4.32 -4.63
N LEU A 90 5.53 -3.88 -3.52
CA LEU A 90 6.96 -3.78 -3.34
C LEU A 90 7.40 -4.73 -2.22
N LYS A 91 8.50 -5.43 -2.43
CA LYS A 91 9.12 -6.29 -1.42
C LYS A 91 10.62 -6.28 -1.61
N ASN A 92 11.40 -6.18 -0.53
CA ASN A 92 12.87 -6.13 -0.59
C ASN A 92 13.40 -5.05 -1.58
N GLY A 93 12.69 -3.93 -1.67
CA GLY A 93 12.97 -2.84 -2.57
C GLY A 93 12.85 -3.15 -4.07
N GLU A 94 12.14 -4.21 -4.44
CA GLU A 94 11.81 -4.56 -5.82
C GLU A 94 10.30 -4.58 -6.02
N ILE A 95 9.84 -4.14 -7.20
CA ILE A 95 8.43 -4.23 -7.57
C ILE A 95 8.16 -5.66 -8.00
N ILE A 96 7.39 -6.38 -7.18
CA ILE A 96 7.01 -7.77 -7.44
C ILE A 96 5.65 -7.88 -8.12
N GLY A 97 4.88 -6.80 -8.18
CA GLY A 97 3.59 -6.80 -8.84
C GLY A 97 2.94 -5.42 -8.94
N GLN A 98 1.93 -5.32 -9.79
CA GLN A 98 1.08 -4.15 -9.95
C GLN A 98 -0.38 -4.59 -10.07
N ILE A 99 -1.28 -3.88 -9.41
CA ILE A 99 -2.72 -4.15 -9.45
C ILE A 99 -3.43 -2.91 -9.96
N ILE A 100 -4.19 -3.08 -11.02
CA ILE A 100 -4.94 -2.00 -11.66
C ILE A 100 -6.43 -2.22 -11.40
N GLY A 101 -7.10 -1.20 -10.88
CA GLY A 101 -8.51 -1.22 -10.52
C GLY A 101 -8.78 -1.81 -9.13
N CYS A 102 -10.07 -1.94 -8.82
CA CYS A 102 -10.54 -2.49 -7.55
C CYS A 102 -10.50 -4.03 -7.59
N ASN A 103 -9.29 -4.61 -7.60
CA ASN A 103 -9.11 -6.06 -7.44
C ASN A 103 -8.65 -6.38 -6.03
N THR A 104 -9.53 -6.09 -5.06
CA THR A 104 -9.30 -6.35 -3.64
C THR A 104 -8.98 -7.83 -3.34
N PRO A 105 -9.63 -8.83 -3.98
CA PRO A 105 -9.28 -10.24 -3.76
C PRO A 105 -7.82 -10.58 -4.09
N HIS A 106 -7.25 -9.98 -5.14
CA HIS A 106 -5.84 -10.18 -5.47
C HIS A 106 -4.92 -9.57 -4.41
N ILE A 107 -5.27 -8.40 -3.86
CA ILE A 107 -4.52 -7.80 -2.75
C ILE A 107 -4.51 -8.74 -1.53
N PHE A 108 -5.66 -9.34 -1.18
CA PHE A 108 -5.75 -10.29 -0.07
C PHE A 108 -4.92 -11.55 -0.32
N SER A 109 -5.00 -12.13 -1.53
CA SER A 109 -4.19 -13.30 -1.87
C SER A 109 -2.69 -13.05 -1.67
N LEU A 110 -2.19 -11.86 -2.05
CA LEU A 110 -0.78 -11.51 -1.86
C LEU A 110 -0.42 -11.32 -0.39
N ILE A 111 -1.32 -10.74 0.41
CA ILE A 111 -1.13 -10.60 1.85
C ILE A 111 -1.09 -11.99 2.49
N ASP A 112 -2.08 -12.84 2.22
CA ASP A 112 -2.21 -14.18 2.79
C ASP A 112 -0.99 -15.03 2.45
N GLU A 113 -0.59 -15.08 1.18
CA GLU A 113 0.63 -15.79 0.74
C GLU A 113 1.88 -15.27 1.46
N HIS A 114 2.02 -13.95 1.62
CA HIS A 114 3.15 -13.38 2.33
C HIS A 114 3.17 -13.78 3.81
N LEU A 115 2.01 -13.78 4.47
CA LEU A 115 1.88 -14.15 5.88
C LEU A 115 2.08 -15.66 6.10
N GLU A 116 1.60 -16.52 5.21
CA GLU A 116 1.82 -17.97 5.27
C GLU A 116 3.31 -18.30 5.15
N ASN A 117 4.03 -17.66 4.22
CA ASN A 117 5.47 -17.82 4.06
C ASN A 117 6.29 -17.37 5.28
N LYS A 118 5.73 -16.56 6.18
CA LYS A 118 6.37 -16.14 7.43
C LYS A 118 6.18 -17.13 8.58
N LEU A 119 5.17 -17.99 8.47
CA LEU A 119 4.82 -18.97 9.50
C LEU A 119 5.50 -20.33 9.30
N ASN A 120 6.03 -20.58 8.10
CA ASN A 120 6.81 -21.76 7.72
C ASN A 120 8.32 -21.51 7.85
#